data_AF-A0A193QJU4-F1
#
_entry.id   AF-A0A193QJU4-F1
#
_cell.length_a   1.000
_cell.length_b   1.000
_cell.length_c   1.000
_cell.angle_alpha   90.00
_cell.angle_beta   90.00
_cell.angle_gamma   90.00
#
_symmetry.space_group_name_H-M   'P 1'
#
loop_
_entity.id
_entity.type
_entity.pdbx_description
1 polymer ?
#
loop_
_entity_poly.entity_id
_entity_poly.type
_entity_poly.pdbx_seq_one_letter_code
_entity_poly.pdbx_strand_id
1 'polypeptide(L)' 'MKVFITGATGSAVVAELLNSGHEVTGLVRSSDKAALTASGALALPGTLDDLELLRHAAKEADAVIHTAFNHDFSRFAESS' A
#
# COMPACT_ATOMS: atom_id res chain seq x y z
N MET A 1 8.34 13.47 -0.77
CA MET A 1 7.37 13.07 -1.81
C MET A 1 6.29 12.24 -1.17
N LYS A 2 5.07 12.31 -1.69
CA LYS A 2 3.96 11.45 -1.32
C LYS A 2 4.05 10.15 -2.12
N VAL A 3 4.23 9.04 -1.43
CA VAL A 3 4.33 7.71 -2.05
C VAL A 3 3.14 6.88 -1.63
N PHE A 4 2.37 6.42 -2.62
CA PHE A 4 1.31 5.44 -2.40
C PHE A 4 1.87 4.03 -2.62
N ILE A 5 1.68 3.13 -1.66
CA ILE A 5 2.17 1.74 -1.74
C ILE A 5 1.07 0.72 -1.45
N THR A 6 0.91 -0.26 -2.32
CA THR A 6 0.07 -1.44 -2.04
C THR A 6 0.92 -2.57 -1.47
N GLY A 7 0.39 -3.38 -0.56
CA GLY A 7 1.17 -4.46 0.08
C GLY A 7 2.10 -3.94 1.17
N ALA A 8 1.74 -2.80 1.78
CA ALA A 8 2.58 -2.03 2.69
C ALA A 8 3.02 -2.79 3.95
N THR A 9 2.21 -3.73 4.44
CA THR A 9 2.44 -4.43 5.72
C THR A 9 3.49 -5.54 5.63
N GLY A 10 3.77 -6.05 4.44
CA GLY A 10 4.82 -7.05 4.19
C GLY A 10 6.07 -6.50 3.51
N SER A 11 6.14 -5.19 3.28
CA SER A 11 7.14 -4.59 2.41
C SER A 11 8.25 -3.87 3.19
N ALA A 12 9.51 -4.28 2.98
CA ALA A 12 10.69 -3.57 3.50
C ALA A 12 10.81 -2.14 2.93
N VAL A 13 10.16 -1.87 1.79
CA VAL A 13 10.18 -0.58 1.08
C VAL A 13 9.57 0.53 1.93
N VAL A 14 8.56 0.25 2.75
CA VAL A 14 7.94 1.26 3.62
C VAL A 14 8.97 1.90 4.55
N ALA A 15 9.81 1.08 5.18
CA ALA A 15 10.84 1.58 6.10
C ALA A 15 11.88 2.43 5.37
N GLU A 16 12.32 2.00 4.19
CA GLU A 16 13.29 2.74 3.37
C GLU A 16 12.76 4.10 2.91
N LEU A 17 11.51 4.16 2.45
CA LEU A 17 10.86 5.41 2.05
C LEU A 17 10.72 6.39 3.22
N LEU A 18 10.29 5.89 4.39
CA LEU A 18 10.15 6.70 5.60
C LEU A 18 11.52 7.23 6.07
N ASN A 19 12.55 6.37 6.08
CA ASN A 19 13.92 6.76 6.44
C ASN A 19 14.52 7.78 5.47
N SER A 20 14.07 7.77 4.21
CA SER A 20 14.46 8.74 3.19
C SER A 20 13.66 10.06 3.26
N GLY A 21 12.75 10.21 4.25
CA GLY A 21 11.96 11.42 4.46
C GLY A 21 10.76 11.55 3.53
N HIS A 22 10.24 10.45 2.98
CA HIS A 22 9.03 10.46 2.17
C HIS A 22 7.78 10.26 3.03
N GLU A 23 6.66 10.85 2.60
CA GLU A 23 5.34 10.60 3.18
C GLU A 23 4.78 9.34 2.54
N VAL A 24 4.50 8.31 3.35
CA VAL A 24 4.05 7.01 2.84
C VAL A 24 2.59 6.79 3.20
N THR A 25 1.75 6.54 2.20
CA THR A 25 0.38 6.06 2.35
C THR A 25 0.31 4.62 1.86
N GLY A 26 -0.01 3.69 2.76
CA GLY A 26 -0.12 2.27 2.43
C GLY A 26 -1.56 1.78 2.33
N LEU A 27 -1.91 1.09 1.25
CA LEU A 27 -3.15 0.33 1.15
C LEU A 27 -3.08 -0.86 2.12
N VAL A 28 -4.07 -0.96 3.00
CA VAL A 28 -4.16 -2.04 3.98
C VAL A 28 -5.57 -2.63 4.03
N ARG A 29 -5.64 -3.94 4.24
CA ARG A 29 -6.87 -4.58 4.69
C ARG A 29 -7.11 -4.16 6.15
N SER A 30 -8.37 -4.09 6.58
CA SER A 30 -8.75 -3.51 7.88
C SER A 30 -7.99 -4.10 9.09
N SER A 31 -7.58 -5.38 9.02
CA SER A 31 -6.81 -6.07 10.07
C SER A 31 -5.40 -5.50 10.28
N ASP A 32 -4.79 -4.91 9.26
CA ASP A 32 -3.34 -4.64 9.26
C ASP A 32 -3.01 -3.16 9.52
N LYS A 33 -4.05 -2.34 9.73
CA LYS A 33 -3.95 -0.89 9.92
C LYS A 33 -3.00 -0.52 11.06
N ALA A 34 -3.12 -1.17 12.21
CA ALA A 34 -2.34 -0.82 13.40
C ALA A 34 -0.83 -0.97 13.19
N ALA A 35 -0.41 -2.06 12.54
CA ALA A 35 1.00 -2.34 12.25
C ALA A 35 1.61 -1.28 11.33
N LEU A 36 0.90 -0.89 10.28
CA LEU A 36 1.37 0.16 9.36
C LEU A 36 1.42 1.54 10.04
N THR A 37 0.41 1.90 10.83
CA THR A 37 0.43 3.18 11.54
C THR A 37 1.56 3.27 12.58
N ALA A 38 1.92 2.13 13.20
CA ALA A 38 3.01 2.07 14.16
C ALA A 38 4.39 2.31 13.51
N SER A 39 4.54 2.10 12.21
CA SER A 39 5.78 2.45 11.49
C SER A 39 5.90 3.94 11.15
N GLY A 40 4.82 4.72 11.33
CA GLY A 40 4.76 6.14 10.95
C GLY A 40 4.15 6.41 9.57
N ALA A 41 3.74 5.37 8.84
CA ALA A 41 3.01 5.52 7.59
C ALA A 41 1.51 5.78 7.81
N LEU A 42 0.86 6.41 6.83
CA LEU A 42 -0.58 6.58 6.77
C LEU A 42 -1.23 5.30 6.24
N ALA A 43 -2.29 4.84 6.89
CA ALA A 43 -3.04 3.68 6.45
C ALA A 43 -4.27 4.09 5.65
N LEU A 44 -4.40 3.57 4.43
CA LEU A 44 -5.58 3.68 3.58
C LEU A 44 -6.31 2.33 3.57
N PRO A 45 -7.43 2.19 4.30
CA PRO A 45 -8.20 0.95 4.29
C PRO A 45 -8.83 0.69 2.93
N GLY A 46 -8.62 -0.51 2.38
CA GLY A 46 -9.19 -0.92 1.10
C GLY A 46 -8.61 -2.22 0.56
N THR A 47 -9.00 -2.59 -0.65
CA THR A 47 -8.49 -3.76 -1.37
C THR A 47 -8.05 -3.39 -2.78
N LEU A 48 -7.33 -4.29 -3.45
CA LEU A 48 -6.94 -4.08 -4.86
C LEU A 48 -8.14 -4.07 -5.81
N ASP A 49 -9.29 -4.59 -5.39
CA ASP A 49 -10.51 -4.60 -6.19
C ASP A 49 -11.23 -3.23 -6.18
N ASP A 50 -10.86 -2.32 -5.27
CA ASP A 50 -11.43 -0.97 -5.19
C ASP A 50 -10.71 -0.01 -6.14
N LEU A 51 -11.05 -0.10 -7.43
CA LEU A 51 -10.39 0.66 -8.50
C LEU A 51 -10.52 2.18 -8.33
N GLU A 52 -11.63 2.67 -7.76
CA GLU A 52 -11.81 4.11 -7.57
C GLU A 52 -10.96 4.62 -6.42
N LEU A 53 -10.85 3.87 -5.32
CA LEU A 53 -9.90 4.17 -4.24
C LEU A 53 -8.45 4.17 -4.76
N LEU A 54 -8.06 3.16 -5.52
CA LEU A 54 -6.72 3.08 -6.11
C LEU A 54 -6.43 4.26 -7.03
N ARG A 55 -7.39 4.63 -7.90
CA ARG A 55 -7.28 5.77 -8.80
C ARG A 55 -7.10 7.07 -8.04
N HIS A 56 -7.87 7.27 -6.97
CA HIS A 56 -7.78 8.45 -6.14
C HIS A 56 -6.42 8.54 -5.44
N ALA A 57 -6.00 7.46 -4.76
CA ALA A 57 -4.73 7.41 -4.05
C ALA A 57 -3.53 7.60 -4.99
N ALA A 58 -3.56 6.99 -6.18
CA ALA A 58 -2.53 7.17 -7.19
C ALA A 58 -2.46 8.61 -7.72
N LYS A 59 -3.60 9.30 -7.84
CA LYS A 59 -3.67 10.69 -8.30
C LYS A 59 -3.11 11.69 -7.28
N GLU A 60 -3.24 11.39 -6.00
CA GLU A 60 -2.74 12.23 -4.91
C GLU A 60 -1.25 12.01 -4.59
N ALA A 61 -0.66 10.94 -5.11
CA ALA A 61 0.73 10.57 -4.89
C ALA A 61 1.66 11.11 -5.98
N ASP A 62 2.89 11.42 -5.60
CA ASP A 62 3.97 11.74 -6.55
C ASP A 62 4.54 10.46 -7.19
N ALA A 63 4.42 9.32 -6.50
CA ALA A 63 4.86 8.00 -6.97
C ALA A 63 3.98 6.87 -6.42
N VAL A 64 3.87 5.79 -7.20
CA VAL A 64 3.14 4.57 -6.83
C VAL A 64 4.08 3.38 -6.84
N ILE A 65 4.05 2.57 -5.78
CA ILE A 65 4.79 1.32 -5.65
C ILE A 65 3.80 0.17 -5.42
N HIS A 66 3.85 -0.85 -6.27
CA HIS A 66 3.02 -2.03 -6.13
C HIS A 66 3.86 -3.22 -5.62
N THR A 67 3.63 -3.63 -4.37
CA THR A 67 4.18 -4.87 -3.80
C THR A 67 3.10 -5.79 -3.24
N ALA A 68 1.84 -5.55 -3.58
CA ALA A 68 0.75 -6.41 -3.14
C ALA A 68 0.72 -7.69 -3.97
N PHE A 69 0.25 -8.78 -3.38
CA PHE A 69 0.05 -10.05 -4.06
C PHE A 69 -1.24 -10.68 -3.56
N ASN A 70 -2.03 -11.23 -4.48
CA ASN A 70 -3.22 -11.99 -4.10
C ASN A 70 -2.83 -13.42 -3.69
N HIS A 71 -2.99 -13.73 -2.41
CA HIS A 71 -2.74 -15.06 -1.85
C HIS A 71 -3.87 -16.08 -2.10
N ASP A 72 -4.93 -15.70 -2.82
CA ASP A 72 -5.88 -16.64 -3.39
C ASP A 72 -5.28 -17.29 -4.65
N PHE A 73 -4.62 -18.42 -4.44
CA PHE A 73 -3.96 -19.16 -5.52
C PHE A 73 -4.93 -19.71 -6.58
N SER A 74 -6.24 -19.76 -6.33
CA SER A 74 -7.21 -20.10 -7.37
C SER A 74 -7.31 -19.02 -8.46
N ARG A 75 -6.93 -17.79 -8.11
CA ARG A 75 -6.89 -16.61 -8.99
C ARG A 75 -5.47 -16.15 -9.28
N PHE A 76 -4.50 -17.07 -9.26
CA PHE A 76 -3.07 -16.75 -9.41
C PHE A 76 -2.75 -15.91 -10.66
N ALA A 77 -3.45 -16.15 -11.78
CA ALA A 77 -3.28 -15.39 -13.01
C ALA A 77 -3.72 -13.91 -12.90
N GLU A 78 -4.46 -13.56 -11.85
CA GLU A 78 -4.97 -12.23 -11.54
C GLU A 78 -4.23 -11.58 -10.35
N SER A 79 -3.11 -12.17 -9.89
CA SER A 79 -2.37 -11.70 -8.72
C SER A 79 -1.47 -10.48 -8.97
N SER A 80 -1.54 -9.88 -10.17
CA SER A 80 -0.73 -8.75 -10.65
C SER A 80 -1.57 -7.55 -11.06
#